data_AF-A0A928D2I3-F1
#
_entry.id   AF-A0A928D2I3-F1
#
_cell.length_a   1.000
_cell.length_b   1.000
_cell.length_c   1.000
_cell.angle_alpha   90.00
_cell.angle_beta   90.00
_cell.angle_gamma   90.00
#
_symmetry.space_group_name_H-M   'P 1'
#
loop_
_entity.id
_entity.type
_entity.pdbx_description
1 polymer ?
#
loop_
_entity_poly.entity_id
_entity_poly.type
_entity_poly.pdbx_seq_one_letter_code
_entity_poly.pdbx_strand_id
1 'polypeptide(L)'
;MQKIIIYISAAETVGIVRDAANAKNIAPPVLIRGVATCLKLRLFANKNSLTPYDIADLTDIATWDFVFDHDFVETTTCVLKAEAEHIAVATITENDEDGTERNFTEITIPIPVMNTVELANWLGTQKSKTGLIGELVGYSADGVATFILQIENFTIRNRLTHAGDPTEIPDVGLAQINTMIDQRLDERIGDVEDVLAGI
;
A
#
# COMPACT_ATOMS: atom_id res chain seq x y z
N MET A 1 6.52 2.37 1.59
CA MET A 1 5.12 1.92 1.54
C MET A 1 4.72 1.74 0.09
N GLN A 2 4.16 0.59 -0.30
CA GLN A 2 3.74 0.32 -1.67
C GLN A 2 2.47 1.10 -2.01
N LYS A 3 2.49 1.90 -3.07
CA LYS A 3 1.31 2.67 -3.52
C LYS A 3 0.49 1.84 -4.51
N ILE A 4 -0.82 1.75 -4.30
CA ILE A 4 -1.73 0.98 -5.15
C ILE A 4 -2.92 1.88 -5.51
N ILE A 5 -3.09 2.15 -6.80
CA ILE A 5 -4.19 2.96 -7.31
C ILE A 5 -5.38 2.04 -7.59
N ILE A 6 -6.55 2.45 -7.10
CA ILE A 6 -7.81 1.75 -7.29
C ILE A 6 -8.81 2.76 -7.85
N TYR A 7 -9.42 2.45 -8.99
CA TYR A 7 -10.49 3.26 -9.55
C TYR A 7 -11.84 2.71 -9.11
N ILE A 8 -12.72 3.55 -8.60
CA ILE A 8 -13.97 3.12 -7.96
C ILE A 8 -15.11 4.01 -8.44
N SER A 9 -16.21 3.39 -8.84
CA SER A 9 -17.49 4.09 -8.99
C SER A 9 -18.14 4.22 -7.62
N ALA A 10 -18.24 5.45 -7.10
CA ALA A 10 -18.72 5.76 -5.74
C ALA A 10 -20.15 6.33 -5.70
N ALA A 11 -20.97 6.08 -6.74
CA ALA A 11 -22.38 6.48 -6.78
C ALA A 11 -23.29 5.73 -5.78
N GLU A 12 -22.78 4.65 -5.18
CA GLU A 12 -23.52 3.76 -4.30
C GLU A 12 -22.65 3.46 -3.07
N THR A 13 -23.28 3.02 -1.97
CA THR A 13 -22.58 2.68 -0.72
C THR A 13 -21.61 1.51 -0.88
N VAL A 14 -21.92 0.59 -1.80
CA VAL A 14 -21.01 -0.47 -2.24
C VAL A 14 -20.32 0.00 -3.52
N GLY A 15 -19.05 0.36 -3.39
CA GLY A 15 -18.20 0.80 -4.48
C GLY A 15 -17.89 -0.34 -5.44
N ILE A 16 -17.99 -0.05 -6.73
CA ILE A 16 -17.60 -0.99 -7.78
C ILE A 16 -16.19 -0.64 -8.23
N VAL A 17 -15.25 -1.58 -8.14
CA VAL A 17 -13.89 -1.41 -8.66
C VAL A 17 -13.90 -1.48 -10.19
N ARG A 18 -13.27 -0.49 -10.82
CA ARG A 18 -13.27 -0.28 -12.26
C ARG A 18 -11.85 -0.19 -12.79
N ASP A 19 -11.69 -0.33 -14.10
CA ASP A 19 -10.46 0.08 -14.76
C ASP A 19 -10.35 1.61 -14.87
N ALA A 20 -9.18 2.10 -15.26
CA ALA A 20 -8.91 3.54 -15.37
C ALA A 20 -9.83 4.28 -16.37
N ALA A 21 -10.39 3.56 -17.34
CA ALA A 21 -11.35 4.07 -18.32
C ALA A 21 -12.82 4.02 -17.84
N ASN A 22 -13.08 3.57 -16.61
CA ASN A 22 -14.42 3.30 -16.09
C ASN A 22 -15.30 2.46 -17.04
N ALA A 23 -14.70 1.53 -17.79
CA ALA A 23 -15.38 0.78 -18.84
C ALA A 23 -15.84 -0.59 -18.34
N LYS A 24 -15.06 -1.25 -17.46
CA LYS A 24 -15.37 -2.60 -16.97
C LYS A 24 -15.12 -2.74 -15.47
N ASN A 25 -15.83 -3.70 -14.87
CA ASN A 25 -15.55 -4.15 -13.51
C ASN A 25 -14.22 -4.91 -13.50
N ILE A 26 -13.39 -4.66 -12.50
CA ILE A 26 -12.19 -5.45 -12.22
C ILE A 26 -12.19 -5.89 -10.76
N ALA A 27 -11.40 -6.90 -10.43
CA ALA A 27 -11.20 -7.27 -9.02
C ALA A 27 -10.36 -6.20 -8.30
N PRO A 28 -10.56 -6.00 -6.98
CA PRO A 28 -9.64 -5.21 -6.17
C PRO A 28 -8.21 -5.77 -6.25
N PRO A 29 -7.18 -4.94 -6.01
CA PRO A 29 -5.81 -5.39 -6.02
C PRO A 29 -5.54 -6.43 -4.93
N VAL A 30 -4.58 -7.32 -5.19
CA VAL A 30 -4.08 -8.26 -4.20
C VAL A 30 -3.10 -7.55 -3.28
N LEU A 31 -3.37 -7.54 -1.98
CA LEU A 31 -2.46 -6.99 -0.98
C LEU A 31 -1.56 -8.09 -0.42
N ILE A 32 -0.42 -7.71 0.15
CA ILE A 32 0.57 -8.66 0.67
C ILE A 32 0.71 -8.45 2.18
N ARG A 33 0.51 -9.52 2.95
CA ARG A 33 0.73 -9.51 4.40
C ARG A 33 2.18 -9.08 4.70
N GLY A 34 2.37 -8.15 5.63
CA GLY A 34 3.66 -7.65 6.09
C GLY A 34 4.35 -6.68 5.14
N VAL A 35 3.63 -6.13 4.16
CA VAL A 35 4.14 -5.04 3.31
C VAL A 35 3.25 -3.82 3.50
N ALA A 36 3.79 -2.78 4.14
CA ALA A 36 3.09 -1.51 4.32
C ALA A 36 2.55 -1.00 2.98
N THR A 37 1.26 -0.68 2.94
CA THR A 37 0.51 -0.35 1.72
C THR A 37 -0.16 1.02 1.84
N CYS A 38 -0.20 1.77 0.75
CA CYS A 38 -0.97 3.02 0.62
C CYS A 38 -1.97 2.83 -0.53
N LEU A 39 -3.26 2.80 -0.21
CA LEU A 39 -4.28 2.80 -1.26
C LEU A 39 -4.52 4.23 -1.73
N LYS A 40 -4.71 4.38 -3.04
CA LYS A 40 -5.07 5.63 -3.70
C LYS A 40 -6.40 5.41 -4.42
N LEU A 41 -7.50 5.74 -3.75
CA LEU A 41 -8.84 5.52 -4.26
C LEU A 41 -9.22 6.69 -5.14
N ARG A 42 -9.35 6.46 -6.45
CA ARG A 42 -9.80 7.47 -7.41
C ARG A 42 -11.25 7.26 -7.73
N LEU A 43 -12.08 8.24 -7.37
CA LEU A 43 -13.52 8.10 -7.35
C LEU A 43 -14.15 8.69 -8.62
N PHE A 44 -14.97 7.88 -9.28
CA PHE A 44 -15.90 8.33 -10.31
C PHE A 44 -17.25 8.65 -9.66
N ALA A 45 -17.90 9.71 -10.13
CA ALA A 45 -19.22 10.13 -9.66
C ALA A 45 -20.31 9.09 -9.96
N ASN A 46 -20.18 8.33 -11.06
CA ASN A 46 -21.15 7.31 -11.43
C ASN A 46 -20.58 6.21 -12.33
N LYS A 47 -21.38 5.16 -12.52
CA LYS A 47 -21.09 4.05 -13.40
C LYS A 47 -21.20 4.51 -14.86
N ASN A 48 -20.13 4.30 -15.63
CA ASN A 48 -20.02 4.63 -17.07
C ASN A 48 -19.77 6.11 -17.41
N SER A 49 -19.34 6.94 -16.46
CA SER A 49 -18.79 8.26 -16.75
C SER A 49 -17.37 8.44 -16.21
N LEU A 50 -16.55 9.18 -16.93
CA LEU A 50 -15.23 9.59 -16.45
C LEU A 50 -15.28 10.81 -15.52
N THR A 51 -16.48 11.33 -15.24
CA THR A 51 -16.68 12.43 -14.29
C THR A 51 -16.14 12.03 -12.91
N PRO A 52 -15.20 12.80 -12.34
CA PRO A 52 -14.72 12.59 -10.98
C PRO A 52 -15.84 12.79 -9.97
N TYR A 53 -15.78 12.07 -8.85
CA TYR A 53 -16.64 12.35 -7.71
C TYR A 53 -16.43 13.79 -7.23
N ASP A 54 -17.48 14.51 -6.86
CA ASP A 54 -17.34 15.91 -6.46
C ASP A 54 -16.59 15.99 -5.12
N ILE A 55 -15.46 16.70 -5.12
CA ILE A 55 -14.67 16.88 -3.90
C ILE A 55 -15.41 17.75 -2.88
N ALA A 56 -16.34 18.61 -3.33
CA ALA A 56 -17.19 19.41 -2.46
C ALA A 56 -18.07 18.54 -1.54
N ASP A 57 -18.47 17.35 -1.99
CA ASP A 57 -19.25 16.42 -1.16
C ASP A 57 -18.42 15.81 -0.03
N LEU A 58 -17.09 16.00 -0.03
CA LEU A 58 -16.17 15.47 0.96
C LEU A 58 -15.60 16.55 1.90
N THR A 59 -15.95 17.83 1.71
CA THR A 59 -15.32 18.94 2.46
C THR A 59 -15.78 19.01 3.92
N ASP A 60 -16.98 18.53 4.23
CA ASP A 60 -17.56 18.57 5.58
C ASP A 60 -17.13 17.38 6.45
N ILE A 61 -16.30 16.48 5.90
CA ILE A 61 -15.75 15.34 6.62
C ILE A 61 -14.57 15.81 7.46
N ALA A 62 -14.73 15.75 8.78
CA ALA A 62 -13.73 16.18 9.75
C ALA A 62 -12.71 15.06 10.04
N THR A 63 -13.17 13.82 10.11
CA THR A 63 -12.31 12.65 10.38
C THR A 63 -12.71 11.48 9.49
N TRP A 64 -11.74 10.60 9.27
CA TRP A 64 -11.89 9.40 8.45
C TRP A 64 -11.55 8.17 9.26
N ASP A 65 -12.18 7.05 8.94
CA ASP A 65 -11.72 5.72 9.35
C ASP A 65 -11.72 4.80 8.13
N PHE A 66 -10.77 3.87 8.11
CA PHE A 66 -10.73 2.82 7.10
C PHE A 66 -10.28 1.51 7.70
N VAL A 67 -11.17 0.51 7.62
CA VAL A 67 -10.95 -0.80 8.22
C VAL A 67 -11.14 -1.90 7.19
N PHE A 68 -10.52 -3.05 7.45
CA PHE A 68 -10.84 -4.29 6.75
C PHE A 68 -11.38 -5.32 7.70
N ASP A 69 -12.46 -5.98 7.30
CA ASP A 69 -12.97 -7.16 7.99
C ASP A 69 -13.70 -8.11 7.05
N HIS A 70 -14.25 -9.18 7.62
CA HIS A 70 -14.94 -10.26 6.91
C HIS A 70 -16.19 -10.77 7.65
N ASP A 71 -16.36 -10.48 8.95
CA ASP A 71 -17.41 -11.07 9.78
C ASP A 71 -18.50 -10.07 10.23
N PHE A 72 -18.27 -8.76 10.07
CA PHE A 72 -19.17 -7.67 10.48
C PHE A 72 -19.52 -7.69 11.98
N VAL A 73 -18.67 -8.28 12.82
CA VAL A 73 -18.92 -8.38 14.27
C VAL A 73 -18.26 -7.19 14.98
N GLU A 74 -19.04 -6.21 15.42
CA GLU A 74 -18.50 -4.99 16.07
C GLU A 74 -17.69 -5.25 17.36
N THR A 75 -17.85 -6.42 17.98
CA THR A 75 -17.12 -6.79 19.21
C THR A 75 -15.73 -7.37 18.96
N THR A 76 -15.40 -7.69 17.71
CA THR A 76 -14.07 -8.19 17.33
C THR A 76 -13.19 -7.04 16.85
N THR A 77 -11.88 -7.26 16.90
CA THR A 77 -10.93 -6.30 16.32
C THR A 77 -10.86 -6.54 14.81
N CYS A 78 -10.97 -5.46 14.03
CA CYS A 78 -10.86 -5.54 12.58
C CYS A 78 -9.54 -6.16 12.14
N VAL A 79 -9.57 -6.87 11.03
CA VAL A 79 -8.41 -7.58 10.46
C VAL A 79 -7.26 -6.63 10.14
N LEU A 80 -7.57 -5.47 9.56
CA LEU A 80 -6.62 -4.38 9.31
C LEU A 80 -7.27 -3.03 9.57
N LYS A 81 -6.46 -2.03 9.93
CA LYS A 81 -6.88 -0.64 10.07
C LYS A 81 -5.86 0.28 9.43
N ALA A 82 -6.35 1.33 8.77
CA ALA A 82 -5.52 2.42 8.28
C ALA A 82 -5.10 3.36 9.42
N GLU A 83 -4.17 4.26 9.14
CA GLU A 83 -3.90 5.41 10.00
C GLU A 83 -4.91 6.52 9.66
N ALA A 84 -6.02 6.55 10.42
CA ALA A 84 -7.12 7.51 10.26
C ALA A 84 -6.65 8.97 10.08
N GLU A 85 -5.72 9.42 10.93
CA GLU A 85 -5.18 10.79 10.94
C GLU A 85 -4.41 11.17 9.65
N HIS A 86 -3.98 10.17 8.88
CA HIS A 86 -3.23 10.36 7.63
C HIS A 86 -4.06 10.05 6.38
N ILE A 87 -5.36 9.80 6.53
CA ILE A 87 -6.27 9.71 5.38
C ILE A 87 -6.50 11.13 4.85
N ALA A 88 -6.25 11.32 3.55
CA ALA A 88 -6.29 12.63 2.92
C ALA A 88 -7.03 12.60 1.59
N VAL A 89 -7.81 13.65 1.33
CA VAL A 89 -8.53 13.85 0.06
C VAL A 89 -7.83 14.93 -0.76
N ALA A 90 -7.66 14.70 -2.05
CA ALA A 90 -7.10 15.69 -2.97
C ALA A 90 -7.66 15.53 -4.38
N THR A 91 -7.61 16.61 -5.16
CA THR A 91 -7.73 16.52 -6.62
C THR A 91 -6.36 16.24 -7.23
N ILE A 92 -6.26 15.19 -8.03
CA ILE A 92 -5.05 14.80 -8.74
C ILE A 92 -5.31 14.89 -10.24
N THR A 93 -4.36 15.44 -10.99
CA THR A 93 -4.37 15.47 -12.45
C THR A 93 -3.39 14.44 -12.99
N GLU A 94 -3.82 13.63 -13.94
CA GLU A 94 -2.97 12.71 -14.68
C GLU A 94 -3.13 12.90 -16.18
N ASN A 95 -2.09 12.53 -16.92
CA ASN A 95 -2.15 12.43 -18.36
C ASN A 95 -2.43 10.98 -18.75
N ASP A 96 -3.49 10.76 -19.53
CA ASP A 96 -3.70 9.48 -20.20
C ASP A 96 -2.56 9.20 -21.20
N GLU A 97 -2.48 7.98 -21.73
CA GLU A 97 -1.45 7.57 -22.71
C GLU A 97 -1.39 8.50 -23.94
N ASP A 98 -2.53 9.07 -24.32
CA ASP A 98 -2.67 10.02 -25.44
C ASP A 98 -2.37 11.49 -25.05
N GLY A 99 -1.89 11.74 -23.82
CA GLY A 99 -1.59 13.07 -23.31
C GLY A 99 -2.81 13.91 -22.92
N THR A 100 -3.99 13.30 -22.81
CA THR A 100 -5.20 13.98 -22.35
C THR A 100 -5.17 14.12 -20.82
N GLU A 101 -5.24 15.35 -20.33
CA GLU A 101 -5.35 15.62 -18.90
C GLU A 101 -6.70 15.15 -18.36
N ARG A 102 -6.64 14.41 -17.26
CA ARG A 102 -7.81 13.92 -16.52
C ARG A 102 -7.63 14.20 -15.05
N ASN A 103 -8.64 14.81 -14.46
CA ASN A 103 -8.71 15.03 -13.02
C ASN A 103 -9.36 13.84 -12.32
N PHE A 104 -8.99 13.60 -11.08
CA PHE A 104 -9.58 12.62 -10.18
C PHE A 104 -9.70 13.20 -8.79
N THR A 105 -10.79 12.87 -8.10
CA THR A 105 -10.87 12.99 -6.65
C THR A 105 -10.24 11.74 -6.06
N GLU A 106 -9.12 11.90 -5.36
CA GLU A 106 -8.32 10.83 -4.78
C GLU A 106 -8.41 10.86 -3.25
N ILE A 107 -8.74 9.71 -2.65
CA ILE A 107 -8.60 9.47 -1.22
C ILE A 107 -7.36 8.60 -1.00
N THR A 108 -6.42 9.14 -0.23
CA THR A 108 -5.16 8.49 0.15
C THR A 108 -5.34 7.78 1.47
N ILE A 109 -5.08 6.48 1.51
CA ILE A 109 -5.31 5.64 2.71
C ILE A 109 -4.04 4.86 3.04
N PRO A 110 -3.24 5.32 4.02
CA PRO A 110 -2.05 4.61 4.47
C PRO A 110 -2.41 3.48 5.45
N ILE A 111 -1.87 2.28 5.18
CA ILE A 111 -2.02 1.07 5.98
C ILE A 111 -0.60 0.52 6.27
N PRO A 112 0.08 1.06 7.30
CA PRO A 112 1.46 0.69 7.60
C PRO A 112 1.59 -0.72 8.17
N VAL A 113 0.64 -1.14 9.02
CA VAL A 113 0.69 -2.41 9.75
C VAL A 113 -0.12 -3.45 9.00
N MET A 114 0.52 -4.09 8.02
CA MET A 114 -0.07 -5.18 7.24
C MET A 114 0.24 -6.57 7.82
N ASN A 115 0.68 -6.65 9.08
CA ASN A 115 1.03 -7.91 9.76
C ASN A 115 0.41 -7.99 11.16
N THR A 116 -0.91 -7.90 11.22
CA THR A 116 -1.68 -8.03 12.47
C THR A 116 -1.88 -9.49 12.86
N VAL A 117 -2.24 -9.73 14.13
CA VAL A 117 -2.57 -11.08 14.63
C VAL A 117 -3.87 -11.56 13.99
N GLU A 118 -4.83 -10.65 13.84
CA GLU A 118 -6.14 -10.86 13.22
C GLU A 118 -5.96 -11.30 11.76
N LEU A 119 -5.09 -10.63 11.00
CA LEU A 119 -4.80 -11.01 9.62
C LEU A 119 -4.08 -12.36 9.54
N ALA A 120 -3.12 -12.62 10.43
CA ALA A 120 -2.43 -13.91 10.48
C ALA A 120 -3.41 -15.06 10.79
N ASN A 121 -4.31 -14.87 11.74
CA ASN A 121 -5.34 -15.83 12.11
C ASN A 121 -6.34 -16.06 10.96
N TRP A 122 -6.81 -14.98 10.33
CA TRP A 122 -7.74 -15.06 9.22
C TRP A 122 -7.15 -15.79 8.00
N LEU A 123 -5.90 -15.50 7.65
CA LEU A 123 -5.18 -16.19 6.56
C LEU A 123 -4.83 -17.65 6.91
N GLY A 124 -4.51 -17.91 8.17
CA GLY A 124 -3.98 -19.20 8.62
C GLY A 124 -2.75 -19.63 7.82
N THR A 125 -2.75 -20.88 7.35
CA THR A 125 -1.67 -21.46 6.55
C THR A 125 -1.87 -21.27 5.04
N GLN A 126 -2.92 -20.56 4.62
CA GLN A 126 -3.24 -20.41 3.20
C GLN A 126 -2.23 -19.47 2.51
N LYS A 127 -1.88 -19.81 1.26
CA LYS A 127 -1.05 -18.94 0.40
C LYS A 127 -1.72 -17.58 0.16
N SER A 128 -3.04 -17.59 0.00
CA SER A 128 -3.85 -16.40 -0.19
C SER A 128 -5.29 -16.70 0.18
N LYS A 129 -6.00 -15.69 0.69
CA LYS A 129 -7.42 -15.76 1.00
C LYS A 129 -8.13 -14.52 0.47
N THR A 130 -9.32 -14.71 -0.07
CA THR A 130 -10.20 -13.63 -0.57
C THR A 130 -11.39 -13.46 0.36
N GLY A 131 -12.04 -12.31 0.30
CA GLY A 131 -13.25 -12.00 1.05
C GLY A 131 -13.07 -10.99 2.19
N LEU A 132 -11.95 -10.25 2.22
CA LEU A 132 -11.92 -9.04 3.05
C LEU A 132 -12.70 -7.92 2.36
N ILE A 133 -13.37 -7.13 3.17
CA ILE A 133 -14.14 -5.96 2.77
C ILE A 133 -13.43 -4.77 3.39
N GLY A 134 -13.08 -3.78 2.57
CA GLY A 134 -12.59 -2.50 3.04
C GLY A 134 -13.75 -1.53 3.20
N GLU A 135 -13.88 -0.88 4.35
CA GLU A 135 -14.92 0.11 4.61
C GLU A 135 -14.28 1.45 4.94
N LEU A 136 -14.59 2.47 4.12
CA LEU A 136 -14.23 3.86 4.35
C LEU A 136 -15.43 4.60 4.92
N VAL A 137 -15.26 5.22 6.08
CA VAL A 137 -16.29 6.05 6.69
C VAL A 137 -15.73 7.45 6.93
N GLY A 138 -16.48 8.45 6.49
CA GLY A 138 -16.23 9.85 6.79
C GLY A 138 -17.21 10.33 7.84
N TYR A 139 -16.69 10.98 8.88
CA TYR A 139 -17.48 11.55 9.97
C TYR A 139 -17.47 13.08 9.92
N SER A 140 -18.61 13.69 10.22
CA SER A 140 -18.71 15.13 10.45
C SER A 140 -17.99 15.54 11.75
N ALA A 141 -17.85 16.84 11.97
CA ALA A 141 -17.29 17.39 13.21
C ALA A 141 -18.06 16.95 14.48
N ASP A 142 -19.35 16.61 14.34
CA ASP A 142 -20.20 16.12 15.43
C ASP A 142 -20.08 14.59 15.63
N GLY A 143 -19.24 13.91 14.85
CA GLY A 143 -19.05 12.46 14.92
C GLY A 143 -20.13 11.65 14.20
N VAL A 144 -20.96 12.28 13.36
CA VAL A 144 -21.99 11.58 12.56
C VAL A 144 -21.36 11.06 11.27
N ALA A 145 -21.59 9.79 10.94
CA ALA A 145 -21.15 9.24 9.66
C ALA A 145 -21.95 9.91 8.51
N THR A 146 -21.25 10.62 7.62
CA THR A 146 -21.84 11.35 6.49
C THR A 146 -21.44 10.79 5.13
N PHE A 147 -20.38 9.98 5.09
CA PHE A 147 -19.92 9.30 3.89
C PHE A 147 -19.56 7.85 4.22
N ILE A 148 -19.92 6.94 3.32
CA ILE A 148 -19.52 5.54 3.42
C ILE A 148 -19.21 4.97 2.04
N LEU A 149 -18.12 4.22 1.94
CA LEU A 149 -17.73 3.49 0.75
C LEU A 149 -17.17 2.13 1.15
N GLN A 150 -17.92 1.07 0.82
CA GLN A 150 -17.49 -0.31 1.00
C GLN A 150 -16.89 -0.85 -0.31
N ILE A 151 -15.79 -1.59 -0.21
CA ILE A 151 -15.11 -2.23 -1.33
C ILE A 151 -14.95 -3.70 -0.99
N GLU A 152 -15.65 -4.55 -1.71
CA GLU A 152 -15.71 -5.99 -1.42
C GLU A 152 -14.60 -6.78 -2.09
N ASN A 153 -14.33 -7.97 -1.55
CA ASN A 153 -13.52 -9.03 -2.17
C ASN A 153 -12.03 -8.71 -2.37
N PHE A 154 -11.43 -7.99 -1.42
CA PHE A 154 -9.97 -7.92 -1.36
C PHE A 154 -9.38 -9.31 -1.11
N THR A 155 -8.27 -9.56 -1.80
CA THR A 155 -7.45 -10.75 -1.62
C THR A 155 -6.17 -10.38 -0.90
N ILE A 156 -5.83 -11.09 0.17
CA ILE A 156 -4.52 -10.98 0.81
C ILE A 156 -3.69 -12.21 0.47
N ARG A 157 -2.44 -11.98 0.06
CA ARG A 157 -1.45 -13.02 -0.15
C ARG A 157 -0.50 -13.08 1.04
N ASN A 158 -0.30 -14.29 1.55
CA ASN A 158 0.64 -14.56 2.62
C ASN A 158 2.08 -14.53 2.08
N ARG A 159 3.05 -14.26 2.96
CA ARG A 159 4.48 -14.24 2.61
C ARG A 159 5.18 -15.52 3.06
N LEU A 160 6.07 -16.02 2.21
CA LEU A 160 6.99 -17.11 2.56
C LEU A 160 8.07 -16.65 3.56
N THR A 161 8.51 -15.39 3.45
CA THR A 161 9.70 -14.84 4.14
C THR A 161 9.39 -14.14 5.47
N HIS A 162 8.28 -14.46 6.14
CA HIS A 162 8.07 -13.97 7.51
C HIS A 162 8.77 -14.85 8.57
N ALA A 163 9.57 -15.84 8.14
CA ALA A 163 10.49 -16.56 9.00
C ALA A 163 11.86 -15.85 8.97
N GLY A 164 12.13 -15.03 9.99
CA GLY A 164 13.44 -14.43 10.23
C GLY A 164 13.54 -12.94 9.89
N ASP A 165 14.39 -12.25 10.65
CA ASP A 165 14.82 -10.90 10.32
C ASP A 165 15.62 -10.92 9.00
N PRO A 166 15.61 -9.82 8.21
CA PRO A 166 16.51 -9.70 7.08
C PRO A 166 17.94 -10.00 7.53
N THR A 167 18.70 -10.80 6.77
CA THR A 167 20.13 -10.97 7.04
C THR A 167 20.77 -9.58 7.08
N GLU A 168 21.28 -9.18 8.23
CA GLU A 168 22.06 -7.95 8.34
C GLU A 168 23.24 -8.06 7.36
N ILE A 169 23.34 -7.10 6.44
CA ILE A 169 24.57 -6.92 5.68
C ILE A 169 25.54 -6.29 6.67
N PRO A 170 26.66 -6.95 7.00
CA PRO A 170 27.63 -6.38 7.94
C PRO A 170 28.05 -5.00 7.43
N ASP A 171 28.00 -4.00 8.30
CA ASP A 171 28.64 -2.72 8.03
C ASP A 171 30.16 -2.94 8.10
N VAL A 172 30.73 -3.39 6.99
CA VAL A 172 32.16 -3.34 6.73
C VAL A 172 32.52 -1.89 6.50
N GLY A 173 32.57 -1.11 7.59
CA GLY A 173 32.83 0.32 7.56
C GLY A 173 34.11 0.64 6.77
N LEU A 174 34.20 1.86 6.25
CA LEU A 174 35.30 2.31 5.38
C LEU A 174 36.71 1.98 5.92
N ALA A 175 36.89 1.93 7.23
CA ALA A 175 38.15 1.54 7.87
C ALA A 175 38.53 0.07 7.58
N GLN A 176 37.58 -0.87 7.64
CA GLN A 176 37.84 -2.27 7.29
C GLN A 176 38.11 -2.44 5.80
N ILE A 177 37.42 -1.68 4.96
CA ILE A 177 37.66 -1.66 3.51
C ILE A 177 39.09 -1.18 3.21
N ASN A 178 39.53 -0.09 3.86
CA ASN A 178 40.88 0.45 3.67
C ASN A 178 41.94 -0.53 4.18
N THR A 179 41.75 -1.15 5.35
CA THR A 179 42.67 -2.19 5.86
C THR A 179 42.79 -3.38 4.90
N MET A 180 41.68 -3.83 4.31
CA MET A 180 41.70 -4.92 3.33
C MET A 180 42.39 -4.51 2.02
N ILE A 181 42.24 -3.25 1.59
CA ILE A 181 42.93 -2.71 0.42
C ILE A 181 44.43 -2.62 0.69
N ASP A 182 44.83 -2.10 1.85
CA ASP A 182 46.24 -1.95 2.24
C ASP A 182 46.92 -3.31 2.38
N GLN A 183 46.29 -4.28 3.06
CA GLN A 183 46.81 -5.66 3.15
C GLN A 183 47.03 -6.30 1.78
N ARG A 184 46.09 -6.09 0.85
CA ARG A 184 46.18 -6.66 -0.49
C ARG A 184 47.20 -5.93 -1.39
N LEU A 185 47.49 -4.66 -1.10
CA LEU A 185 48.56 -3.92 -1.78
C LEU A 185 49.93 -4.34 -1.26
N ASP A 186 50.09 -4.54 0.05
CA ASP A 186 51.34 -5.02 0.66
C ASP A 186 51.71 -6.43 0.17
N GLU A 187 50.74 -7.35 0.09
CA GLU A 187 50.95 -8.68 -0.50
C GLU A 187 51.45 -8.60 -1.95
N ARG A 188 50.84 -7.74 -2.76
CA ARG A 188 51.24 -7.56 -4.17
C ARG A 188 52.59 -6.87 -4.34
N ILE A 189 52.99 -6.00 -3.41
CA ILE A 189 54.30 -5.36 -3.43
C ILE A 189 55.38 -6.37 -3.04
N GLY A 190 55.15 -7.18 -2.01
CA GLY A 190 56.04 -8.26 -1.62
C GLY A 190 56.28 -9.26 -2.75
N ASP A 191 55.22 -9.68 -3.45
CA ASP A 191 55.34 -10.56 -4.63
C ASP A 191 56.20 -9.96 -5.75
N VAL A 192 56.18 -8.63 -5.92
CA VAL A 192 56.99 -7.94 -6.94
C VAL A 192 58.45 -7.79 -6.50
N GLU A 193 58.70 -7.54 -5.21
CA GLU A 193 60.05 -7.46 -4.66
C GLU A 193 60.78 -8.81 -4.71
N ASP A 194 60.08 -9.91 -4.41
CA ASP A 194 60.64 -11.27 -4.51
C ASP A 194 60.98 -11.63 -5.97
N VAL A 195 60.19 -11.18 -6.95
CA VAL A 195 60.49 -11.34 -8.38
C VAL A 195 61.71 -10.52 -8.80
N LEU A 196 61.88 -9.31 -8.27
CA LEU A 196 63.02 -8.44 -8.58
C LEU A 196 64.33 -8.88 -7.91
N ALA A 197 64.27 -9.49 -6.72
CA ALA A 197 65.43 -10.00 -6.00
C ALA A 197 65.98 -11.32 -6.59
N GLY A 198 65.23 -11.98 -7.48
CA GLY A 198 65.61 -13.22 -8.17
C GLY A 198 66.21 -13.05 -9.57
N ILE A 199 66.41 -11.80 -10.04
CA ILE A 199 67.06 -11.44 -11.32
C ILE A 199 68.46 -10.88 -11.04
#